data_AF-K1RI64-F1
#
_entry.id   AF-K1RI64-F1
#
_cell.length_a   1.000
_cell.length_b   1.000
_cell.length_c   1.000
_cell.angle_alpha   90.00
_cell.angle_beta   90.00
_cell.angle_gamma   90.00
#
_symmetry.space_group_name_H-M   'P 1'
#
loop_
_entity.id
_entity.type
_entity.pdbx_description
1 polymer ?
#
loop_
_entity_poly.entity_id
_entity_poly.type
_entity_poly.pdbx_seq_one_letter_code
_entity_poly.pdbx_strand_id
1 'polypeptide(L)'
;MNIEMSTIKELAETCGVSEQAIRKWCARNQVAKDVAQRYIIDKATETAILRHYGKDEGNQVAQPTETSCETNETMKEIIEMLRKELEAKDKQIESLQSSLDHTTAALVSAQESIKAAQLLQANSEQKLKMIEKPAEEAESQGRKHWWQRWRD
;
A
#
# COMPACT_ATOMS: atom_id res chain seq x y z
N MET A 1 -33.13 42.72 20.27
CA MET A 1 -32.27 41.53 20.07
C MET A 1 -31.13 41.66 21.06
N ASN A 2 -31.09 40.82 22.10
CA ASN A 2 -29.98 40.81 23.04
C ASN A 2 -28.74 40.33 22.28
N ILE A 3 -27.74 41.21 22.14
CA ILE A 3 -26.41 40.83 21.65
C ILE A 3 -25.72 40.22 22.87
N GLU A 4 -25.84 38.90 23.05
CA GLU A 4 -24.99 38.20 24.01
C GLU A 4 -23.55 38.29 23.48
N MET A 5 -22.71 39.04 24.18
CA MET A 5 -21.28 39.11 23.90
C MET A 5 -20.61 37.96 24.65
N SER A 6 -20.33 36.86 23.96
CA SER A 6 -19.61 35.73 24.53
C SER A 6 -18.20 36.14 24.93
N THR A 7 -17.88 35.96 26.20
CA THR A 7 -16.56 36.29 26.73
C THR A 7 -15.55 35.21 26.37
N ILE A 8 -14.26 35.57 26.35
CA ILE A 8 -13.14 34.62 26.15
C ILE A 8 -13.23 33.44 27.13
N LYS A 9 -13.73 33.69 28.34
CA LYS A 9 -13.89 32.67 29.38
C LYS A 9 -14.98 31.66 29.01
N GLU A 10 -16.15 32.13 28.59
CA GLU A 10 -17.24 31.26 28.14
C GLU A 10 -16.84 30.46 26.90
N LEU A 11 -16.09 31.06 25.97
CA LEU A 11 -15.54 30.34 24.83
C LEU A 11 -14.47 29.31 25.21
N ALA A 12 -13.65 29.59 26.21
CA ALA A 12 -12.66 28.66 26.71
C ALA A 12 -13.32 27.43 27.35
N GLU A 13 -14.33 27.65 28.21
CA GLU A 13 -15.13 26.59 28.82
C GLU A 13 -15.92 25.81 27.76
N THR A 14 -16.58 26.53 26.84
CA THR A 14 -17.34 25.93 25.74
C THR A 14 -16.41 25.12 24.86
N CYS A 15 -15.23 25.59 24.46
CA CYS A 15 -14.32 24.85 23.60
C CYS A 15 -13.49 23.78 24.34
N GLY A 16 -13.50 23.75 25.68
CA GLY A 16 -12.64 22.86 26.47
C GLY A 16 -11.14 23.19 26.36
N VAL A 17 -10.81 24.45 26.10
CA VAL A 17 -9.43 24.95 25.94
C VAL A 17 -9.14 26.05 26.95
N SER A 18 -7.86 26.37 27.18
CA SER A 18 -7.50 27.49 28.05
C SER A 18 -7.86 28.85 27.45
N GLU A 19 -8.18 29.84 28.29
CA GLU A 19 -8.38 31.23 27.84
C GLU A 19 -7.17 31.78 27.05
N GLN A 20 -5.96 31.32 27.36
CA GLN A 20 -4.75 31.72 26.66
C GLN A 20 -4.73 31.20 25.21
N ALA A 21 -5.27 30.01 24.96
CA ALA A 21 -5.40 29.46 23.60
C ALA A 21 -6.31 30.34 22.75
N ILE A 22 -7.46 30.73 23.30
CA ILE A 22 -8.40 31.66 22.64
C ILE A 22 -7.73 33.02 22.38
N ARG A 23 -7.04 33.60 23.37
CA ARG A 23 -6.32 34.89 23.18
C ARG A 23 -5.24 34.81 22.10
N LYS A 24 -4.49 33.71 22.04
CA LYS A 24 -3.46 33.48 21.01
C LYS A 24 -4.08 33.32 19.63
N TRP A 25 -5.22 32.66 19.54
CA TRP A 25 -6.00 32.55 18.32
C TRP A 25 -6.51 33.94 17.86
N CYS A 26 -7.07 34.73 18.77
CA CYS A 26 -7.53 36.10 18.48
C CYS A 26 -6.38 36.99 17.99
N ALA A 27 -5.19 36.86 18.59
CA ALA A 27 -3.99 37.58 18.14
C ALA A 27 -3.55 37.18 16.73
N ARG A 28 -3.59 35.88 16.40
CA ARG A 28 -3.22 35.36 15.07
C ARG A 28 -4.21 35.77 13.98
N ASN A 29 -5.49 35.83 14.32
CA ASN A 29 -6.57 36.20 13.39
C ASN A 29 -6.90 37.69 13.40
N GLN A 30 -6.05 38.52 14.02
CA GLN A 30 -6.18 39.98 14.04
C GLN A 30 -7.55 40.48 14.51
N VAL A 31 -8.13 39.81 15.51
CA VAL A 31 -9.43 40.18 16.08
C VAL A 31 -9.33 41.58 16.68
N ALA A 32 -10.31 42.42 16.37
CA ALA A 32 -10.38 43.80 16.83
C ALA A 32 -10.40 43.88 18.37
N LYS A 33 -9.84 44.96 18.90
CA LYS A 33 -9.85 45.25 20.34
C LYS A 33 -10.65 46.51 20.61
N ASP A 34 -11.37 46.51 21.71
CA ASP A 34 -12.09 47.68 22.20
C ASP A 34 -11.13 48.69 22.86
N VAL A 35 -11.63 49.87 23.21
CA VAL A 35 -10.92 50.94 23.93
C VAL A 35 -10.24 50.44 25.21
N ALA A 36 -10.80 49.41 25.85
CA ALA A 36 -10.25 48.74 27.02
C ALA A 36 -9.19 47.65 26.70
N GLN A 37 -8.71 47.56 25.46
CA GLN A 37 -7.74 46.56 24.97
C GLN A 37 -8.20 45.09 25.09
N ARG A 38 -9.52 44.86 25.23
CA ARG A 38 -10.13 43.52 25.23
C ARG A 38 -10.53 43.14 23.81
N TYR A 39 -10.40 41.87 23.45
CA TYR A 39 -10.88 41.39 22.16
C TYR A 39 -12.39 41.53 22.08
N ILE A 40 -12.86 42.10 20.97
CA ILE A 40 -14.28 42.19 20.64
C ILE A 40 -14.66 40.85 20.03
N ILE A 41 -15.40 40.05 20.78
CA ILE A 41 -15.94 38.78 20.32
C ILE A 41 -17.36 39.03 19.86
N ASP A 42 -17.51 39.34 18.57
CA ASP A 42 -18.81 39.37 17.93
C ASP A 42 -19.24 37.95 17.52
N LYS A 43 -20.49 37.80 17.08
CA LYS A 43 -21.06 36.51 16.66
C LYS A 43 -20.22 35.83 15.56
N ALA A 44 -19.59 36.61 14.68
CA ALA A 44 -18.73 36.08 13.62
C ALA A 44 -17.42 35.51 14.19
N THR A 45 -16.75 36.26 15.08
CA THR A 45 -15.54 35.82 15.77
C THR A 45 -15.80 34.61 16.66
N GLU A 46 -16.90 34.61 17.40
CA GLU A 46 -17.38 33.47 18.19
C GLU A 46 -17.55 32.21 17.33
N THR A 47 -18.29 32.31 16.21
CA THR A 47 -18.50 31.18 15.30
C THR A 47 -17.18 30.66 14.73
N ALA A 48 -16.25 31.56 14.38
CA ALA A 48 -14.94 31.18 13.88
C ALA A 48 -14.08 30.45 14.93
N ILE A 49 -14.16 30.86 16.21
CA ILE A 49 -13.50 30.20 17.33
C ILE A 49 -14.09 28.80 17.56
N LEU A 50 -15.43 28.69 17.61
CA LEU A 50 -16.12 27.42 17.82
C LEU A 50 -15.79 26.41 16.70
N ARG A 51 -15.81 26.87 15.44
CA ARG A 51 -15.39 26.05 14.29
C ARG A 51 -13.94 25.61 14.39
N HIS A 52 -13.03 26.49 14.80
CA HIS A 52 -11.60 26.18 14.90
C HIS A 52 -11.30 25.11 15.96
N TYR A 53 -12.01 25.14 17.10
CA TYR A 53 -11.84 24.18 18.18
C TYR A 53 -12.81 22.99 18.12
N GLY A 54 -13.56 22.84 17.01
CA GLY A 54 -14.38 21.67 16.74
C GLY A 54 -15.66 21.55 17.57
N LYS A 55 -16.17 22.66 18.11
CA LYS A 55 -17.43 22.72 18.90
C LYS A 55 -18.54 23.44 18.15
N ASP A 56 -18.72 23.09 16.88
CA ASP A 56 -19.91 23.49 16.13
C ASP A 56 -21.05 22.52 16.49
N GLU A 57 -21.61 22.62 17.70
CA GLU A 57 -22.81 21.87 18.11
C GLU A 57 -24.12 22.51 17.60
N GLY A 58 -24.03 23.40 16.61
CA GLY A 58 -25.16 24.15 16.07
C GLY A 58 -25.26 24.01 14.56
N ASN A 59 -25.92 22.95 14.11
CA ASN A 59 -26.44 22.76 12.76
C ASN A 59 -26.97 24.07 12.13
N GLN A 60 -26.13 24.77 11.38
CA GLN A 60 -26.52 25.77 10.40
C GLN A 60 -25.64 25.57 9.17
N VAL A 61 -26.21 24.81 8.23
CA VAL A 61 -25.87 24.86 6.80
C VAL A 61 -26.03 26.32 6.37
N ALA A 62 -25.00 27.13 6.58
CA ALA A 62 -24.84 28.36 5.85
C ALA A 62 -24.60 27.94 4.40
N GLN A 63 -25.64 28.11 3.58
CA GLN A 63 -25.55 28.04 2.13
C GLN A 63 -24.25 28.74 1.70
N PRO A 64 -23.37 28.07 0.96
CA PRO A 64 -22.25 28.75 0.35
C PRO A 64 -22.80 29.70 -0.72
N THR A 65 -22.71 31.00 -0.45
CA THR A 65 -22.92 32.07 -1.43
C THR A 65 -21.98 31.87 -2.62
N GLU A 66 -22.58 31.42 -3.73
CA GLU A 66 -22.20 31.69 -5.13
C GLU A 66 -20.77 31.39 -5.62
N THR A 67 -20.04 30.49 -4.96
CA THR A 67 -18.82 29.83 -5.52
C THR A 67 -18.83 28.31 -5.41
N SER A 68 -19.91 27.73 -4.85
CA SER A 68 -19.97 26.30 -4.51
C SER A 68 -20.30 25.37 -5.67
N CYS A 69 -20.90 25.84 -6.76
CA CYS A 69 -21.28 24.95 -7.86
C CYS A 69 -20.04 24.50 -8.67
N GLU A 70 -19.14 25.41 -8.99
CA GLU A 70 -17.88 25.07 -9.68
C GLU A 70 -16.99 24.18 -8.83
N THR A 71 -16.83 24.50 -7.54
CA THR A 71 -15.95 23.70 -6.67
C THR A 71 -16.50 22.29 -6.44
N ASN A 72 -17.82 22.11 -6.33
CA ASN A 72 -18.43 20.79 -6.19
C ASN A 72 -18.31 19.95 -7.48
N GLU A 73 -18.49 20.58 -8.64
CA GLU A 73 -18.36 19.90 -9.92
C GLU A 73 -16.90 19.52 -10.22
N THR A 74 -15.94 20.41 -9.98
CA THR A 74 -14.51 20.09 -10.06
C THR A 74 -14.11 18.97 -9.10
N MET A 75 -14.68 18.93 -7.88
CA MET A 75 -14.45 17.81 -6.95
C MET A 75 -14.97 16.49 -7.48
N LYS A 76 -16.15 16.46 -8.12
CA LYS A 76 -16.67 15.24 -8.75
C LYS A 76 -15.78 14.77 -9.90
N GLU A 77 -15.35 15.69 -10.77
CA GLU A 77 -14.44 15.37 -11.88
C GLU A 77 -13.13 14.77 -11.38
N ILE A 78 -12.52 15.37 -10.34
CA ILE A 78 -11.30 14.84 -9.71
C ILE A 78 -11.55 13.43 -9.15
N ILE A 79 -12.66 13.21 -8.44
CA ILE A 79 -13.01 11.89 -7.89
C ILE A 79 -13.18 10.86 -9.02
N GLU A 80 -13.84 11.21 -10.11
CA GLU A 80 -13.99 10.31 -11.26
C GLU A 80 -12.65 9.99 -11.93
N MET A 81 -11.78 10.99 -12.10
CA MET A 81 -10.44 10.77 -12.63
C MET A 81 -9.63 9.84 -11.74
N LEU A 82 -9.65 10.06 -10.43
CA LEU A 82 -8.96 9.19 -9.46
C LEU A 82 -9.50 7.76 -9.47
N ARG A 83 -10.82 7.59 -9.60
CA ARG A 83 -11.45 6.26 -9.73
C ARG A 83 -11.01 5.54 -11.01
N LYS A 84 -11.00 6.25 -12.15
CA LYS A 84 -10.54 5.69 -13.42
C LYS A 84 -9.06 5.33 -13.38
N GLU A 85 -8.23 6.17 -12.76
CA GLU A 85 -6.81 5.88 -12.61
C GLU A 85 -6.58 4.67 -11.69
N LEU A 86 -7.34 4.56 -10.60
CA LEU A 86 -7.30 3.40 -9.71
C LEU A 86 -7.65 2.11 -10.46
N GLU A 87 -8.76 2.10 -11.20
CA GLU A 87 -9.19 0.94 -12.00
C GLU A 87 -8.14 0.56 -13.07
N ALA A 88 -7.52 1.55 -13.71
CA ALA A 88 -6.46 1.30 -14.69
C ALA A 88 -5.22 0.66 -14.04
N LYS A 89 -4.82 1.14 -12.85
CA LYS A 89 -3.72 0.55 -12.09
C LYS A 89 -4.05 -0.86 -11.59
N ASP A 90 -5.27 -1.09 -11.13
CA ASP A 90 -5.72 -2.42 -10.69
C ASP A 90 -5.64 -3.44 -11.84
N LYS A 91 -6.15 -3.09 -13.03
CA LYS A 91 -6.01 -3.93 -14.24
C LYS A 91 -4.55 -4.19 -14.62
N GLN A 92 -3.69 -3.19 -14.43
CA GLN A 92 -2.26 -3.33 -14.73
C GLN A 92 -1.59 -4.28 -13.73
N ILE A 93 -1.98 -4.23 -12.45
CA ILE A 93 -1.52 -5.16 -11.41
C ILE A 93 -1.97 -6.58 -11.74
N GLU A 94 -3.23 -6.79 -12.09
CA GLU A 94 -3.77 -8.10 -12.48
C GLU A 94 -3.03 -8.69 -13.68
N SER A 95 -2.77 -7.87 -14.71
CA SER A 95 -2.02 -8.29 -15.90
C SER A 95 -0.59 -8.71 -15.57
N LEU A 96 0.10 -7.93 -14.74
CA LEU A 96 1.46 -8.26 -14.29
C LEU A 96 1.48 -9.54 -13.44
N GLN A 97 0.51 -9.72 -12.55
CA GLN A 97 0.35 -10.94 -11.75
C GLN A 97 0.10 -12.15 -12.64
N SER A 98 -0.81 -12.05 -13.62
CA SER A 98 -1.07 -13.14 -14.57
C SER A 98 0.17 -13.50 -15.40
N SER A 99 0.96 -12.51 -15.82
CA SER A 99 2.23 -12.75 -16.51
C SER A 99 3.25 -13.44 -15.60
N LEU A 100 3.33 -13.03 -14.33
CA LEU A 100 4.19 -13.66 -13.34
C LEU A 100 3.79 -15.11 -13.08
N ASP A 101 2.49 -15.40 -12.92
CA ASP A 101 1.97 -16.75 -12.73
C ASP A 101 2.27 -17.63 -13.94
N HIS A 102 2.06 -17.11 -15.15
CA HIS A 102 2.36 -17.83 -16.39
C HIS A 102 3.86 -18.16 -16.49
N THR A 103 4.74 -17.18 -16.26
CA THR A 103 6.19 -17.39 -16.33
C THR A 103 6.69 -18.32 -15.22
N THR A 104 6.11 -18.24 -14.03
CA THR A 104 6.41 -19.13 -12.90
C THR A 104 5.99 -20.56 -13.24
N ALA A 105 4.79 -20.78 -13.79
CA ALA A 105 4.32 -22.10 -14.20
C ALA A 105 5.21 -22.70 -15.31
N ALA A 106 5.61 -21.88 -16.30
CA ALA A 106 6.54 -22.31 -17.33
C ALA A 106 7.91 -22.68 -16.76
N LEU A 107 8.43 -21.90 -15.80
CA LEU A 107 9.70 -22.18 -15.14
C LEU A 107 9.65 -23.49 -14.34
N VAL A 108 8.58 -23.72 -13.59
CA VAL A 108 8.35 -24.97 -12.85
C VAL A 108 8.31 -26.16 -13.83
N SER A 109 7.56 -26.03 -14.93
CA SER A 109 7.48 -27.08 -15.95
C SER A 109 8.84 -27.37 -16.60
N ALA A 110 9.63 -26.33 -16.89
CA ALA A 110 10.99 -26.50 -17.40
C ALA A 110 11.90 -27.18 -16.36
N GLN A 111 11.79 -26.82 -15.08
CA GLN A 111 12.56 -27.42 -14.01
C GLN A 111 12.20 -28.90 -13.80
N GLU A 112 10.93 -29.27 -13.91
CA GLU A 112 10.47 -30.66 -13.87
C GLU A 112 11.02 -31.47 -15.05
N SER A 113 11.01 -30.91 -16.25
CA SER A 113 11.63 -31.54 -17.43
C SER A 113 13.13 -31.79 -17.26
N ILE A 114 13.87 -30.80 -16.71
CA ILE A 114 15.29 -30.96 -16.40
C ILE A 114 15.52 -32.07 -15.38
N LYS A 115 14.73 -32.10 -14.29
CA LYS A 115 14.83 -33.17 -13.27
C LYS A 115 14.52 -34.54 -13.86
N ALA A 116 13.50 -34.65 -14.70
CA ALA A 116 13.14 -35.90 -15.38
C ALA A 116 14.28 -36.37 -16.30
N ALA A 117 14.86 -35.47 -17.09
CA ALA A 117 16.01 -35.79 -17.95
C ALA A 117 17.23 -36.24 -17.14
N GLN A 118 17.53 -35.58 -16.02
CA GLN A 118 18.62 -35.96 -15.12
C GLN A 118 18.40 -37.36 -14.53
N LEU A 119 17.18 -37.70 -14.10
CA LEU A 119 16.85 -39.03 -13.59
C LEU A 119 17.01 -40.10 -14.67
N LEU A 120 16.57 -39.82 -15.91
CA LEU A 120 16.75 -40.74 -17.03
C LEU A 120 18.23 -40.98 -17.35
N GLN A 121 19.04 -39.92 -17.34
CA GLN A 121 20.48 -40.03 -17.54
C GLN A 121 21.16 -40.82 -16.41
N ALA A 122 20.82 -40.55 -15.15
CA ALA A 122 21.37 -41.30 -14.02
C ALA A 122 21.01 -42.80 -14.11
N ASN A 123 19.77 -43.12 -14.53
CA ASN A 123 19.33 -44.49 -14.71
C ASN A 123 20.06 -45.18 -15.88
N SER A 124 20.23 -44.51 -17.02
CA SER A 124 20.95 -45.08 -18.16
C SER A 124 22.42 -45.33 -17.84
N GLU A 125 23.08 -44.40 -17.13
CA GLU A 125 24.45 -44.58 -16.63
C GLU A 125 24.57 -45.76 -15.67
N GLN A 126 23.61 -45.95 -14.74
CA GLN A 126 23.57 -47.11 -13.87
C GLN A 126 23.42 -48.42 -14.64
N LYS A 127 22.53 -48.47 -15.64
CA LYS A 127 22.35 -49.64 -16.51
C LYS A 127 23.61 -49.98 -17.30
N LEU A 128 24.30 -48.98 -17.84
CA LEU A 128 25.56 -49.18 -18.56
C LEU A 128 26.64 -49.79 -17.64
N LYS A 129 26.83 -49.23 -16.44
CA LYS A 129 27.79 -49.77 -15.45
C LYS A 129 27.49 -51.21 -15.05
N MET A 130 26.21 -51.59 -14.97
CA MET A 130 25.81 -52.98 -14.68
C MET A 130 26.08 -53.94 -15.85
N ILE A 131 26.17 -53.45 -17.08
CA ILE A 131 26.50 -54.25 -18.27
C ILE A 131 28.03 -54.33 -18.46
N GLU A 132 28.75 -53.22 -18.24
CA GLU A 132 30.22 -53.18 -18.37
C GLU A 132 30.92 -54.02 -17.31
N LYS A 133 30.48 -54.01 -16.05
CA LYS A 133 31.06 -54.84 -14.98
C LYS A 133 31.20 -56.32 -15.33
N PRO A 134 30.12 -57.04 -15.69
CA PRO A 134 30.22 -58.45 -16.05
C PRO A 134 30.99 -58.67 -17.36
N ALA A 135 30.98 -57.71 -18.30
CA ALA A 135 31.77 -57.80 -19.52
C ALA A 135 33.28 -57.69 -19.26
N GLU A 136 33.71 -56.74 -18.44
CA GLU A 136 35.11 -56.60 -18.01
C GLU A 136 35.58 -57.79 -17.18
N GLU A 137 34.74 -58.30 -16.28
CA GLU A 137 35.06 -59.49 -15.47
C GLU A 137 35.21 -60.74 -16.35
N ALA A 138 34.32 -60.94 -17.34
CA ALA A 138 34.41 -62.04 -18.28
C ALA A 138 35.66 -61.96 -19.17
N GLU A 139 35.99 -60.76 -19.69
CA GLU A 139 37.23 -60.56 -20.46
C GLU A 139 38.50 -60.76 -19.63
N SER A 140 38.51 -60.32 -18.37
CA SER A 140 39.64 -60.45 -17.45
C SER A 140 39.86 -61.92 -17.06
N GLN A 141 38.79 -62.66 -16.78
CA GLN A 141 38.85 -64.10 -16.50
C GLN A 141 39.28 -64.89 -17.73
N GLY A 142 38.68 -64.63 -18.90
CA GLY A 142 39.09 -65.23 -20.17
C GLY A 142 40.56 -64.96 -20.47
N ARG A 143 41.03 -63.72 -20.24
CA ARG A 143 42.45 -63.35 -20.35
C ARG A 143 43.35 -64.20 -19.45
N LYS A 144 43.03 -64.32 -18.16
CA LYS A 144 43.84 -65.13 -17.23
C LYS A 144 43.85 -66.61 -17.60
N HIS A 145 42.73 -67.16 -18.06
CA HIS A 145 42.60 -68.58 -18.36
C HIS A 145 43.34 -69.01 -19.62
N TRP A 146 43.44 -68.16 -20.65
CA TRP A 146 44.20 -68.50 -21.86
C TRP A 146 45.71 -68.48 -21.64
N TRP A 147 46.23 -67.55 -20.83
CA TRP A 147 47.65 -67.50 -20.49
C TRP A 147 48.12 -68.69 -19.63
N GLN A 148 47.23 -69.25 -18.79
CA GLN A 148 47.52 -70.47 -18.03
C GLN A 148 47.59 -71.70 -18.93
N ARG A 149 46.70 -71.80 -19.93
CA ARG A 149 46.67 -72.91 -20.89
C ARG A 149 47.86 -72.97 -21.85
N TRP A 150 48.65 -71.91 -21.93
CA TRP A 150 49.88 -71.82 -22.74
C TRP A 150 51.15 -72.19 -21.96
N ARG A 151 51.06 -72.38 -20.64
CA ARG A 151 52.21 -72.63 -19.77
C ARG A 151 52.41 -74.13 -19.45
N ASP A 152 51.39 -74.95 -19.68
CA ASP A 152 51.44 -76.42 -19.65
C ASP A 152 51.77 -76.98 -21.04
#